data_AF-A0A7J9JDD1-F1
#
_entry.id   AF-A0A7J9JDD1-F1
#
_cell.length_a   1.000
_cell.length_b   1.000
_cell.length_c   1.000
_cell.angle_alpha   90.00
_cell.angle_beta   90.00
_cell.angle_gamma   90.00
#
_symmetry.space_group_name_H-M   'P 1'
#
loop_
_entity.id
_entity.type
_entity.pdbx_description
1 polymer ?
#
loop_
_entity_poly.entity_id
_entity_poly.type
_entity_poly.pdbx_seq_one_letter_code
_entity_poly.pdbx_strand_id
1 'polypeptide(L)'
;MKTASPYYVRISRATVKADCWTCYEVEKKRLNGLLKTVDRISITTDMWKSVEFFYMTHCTNAYKTGVLKGKCAQFSWTMLLTMMQL
;
A
#
# COMPACT_ATOMS: atom_id res chain seq x y z
N MET A 1 21.59 -31.03 13.88
CA MET A 1 20.93 -30.63 12.61
C MET A 1 19.52 -30.18 12.98
N LYS A 2 19.17 -28.90 12.85
CA LYS A 2 17.82 -28.43 13.21
C LYS A 2 16.83 -28.94 12.17
N THR A 3 16.04 -29.95 12.54
CA THR A 3 14.94 -30.48 11.73
C THR A 3 13.92 -29.37 11.52
N ALA A 4 13.84 -28.84 10.29
CA ALA A 4 12.70 -28.03 9.89
C ALA A 4 11.43 -28.86 10.11
N SER A 5 10.37 -28.24 10.64
CA SER A 5 9.09 -28.90 10.85
C SER A 5 8.66 -29.61 9.56
N PRO A 6 8.23 -30.89 9.59
CA PRO A 6 7.82 -31.64 8.39
C PRO A 6 6.59 -31.02 7.71
N TYR A 7 5.89 -30.12 8.40
CA TYR A 7 4.74 -29.37 7.89
C TYR A 7 5.10 -27.99 7.30
N TYR A 8 6.37 -27.58 7.38
CA TYR A 8 6.79 -26.29 6.84
C TYR A 8 6.89 -26.36 5.32
N VAL A 9 5.90 -25.79 4.65
CA VAL A 9 5.96 -25.52 3.20
C VAL A 9 6.62 -24.16 3.01
N ARG A 10 7.75 -24.15 2.30
CA ARG A 10 8.44 -22.90 1.95
C ARG A 10 7.56 -22.08 1.01
N ILE A 11 7.12 -20.91 1.47
CA ILE A 11 6.37 -19.98 0.64
C ILE A 11 7.32 -19.39 -0.40
N SER A 12 6.95 -19.50 -1.68
CA SER A 12 7.75 -18.95 -2.77
C SER A 12 7.56 -17.43 -2.88
N ARG A 13 8.56 -16.74 -3.44
CA ARG A 13 8.43 -15.30 -3.74
C ARG A 13 7.24 -15.00 -4.64
N ALA A 14 6.99 -15.86 -5.64
CA ALA A 14 5.84 -15.73 -6.53
C ALA A 14 4.51 -15.80 -5.76
N THR A 15 4.41 -16.69 -4.76
CA THR A 15 3.24 -16.82 -3.91
C THR A 15 3.02 -15.55 -3.07
N VAL A 16 4.07 -15.03 -2.44
CA VAL A 16 3.99 -13.77 -1.66
C VAL A 16 3.58 -12.60 -2.55
N LYS A 17 4.15 -12.50 -3.75
CA LYS A 17 3.84 -11.44 -4.72
C LYS A 17 2.38 -11.50 -5.18
N ALA A 18 1.90 -12.70 -5.50
CA ALA A 18 0.51 -12.90 -5.89
C ALA A 18 -0.45 -12.52 -4.75
N ASP A 19 -0.17 -12.98 -3.52
CA ASP A 19 -0.98 -12.66 -2.33
C ASP A 19 -1.06 -11.15 -2.09
N CYS A 20 0.09 -10.48 -2.14
CA CYS A 20 0.17 -9.03 -2.01
C CYS A 20 -0.63 -8.29 -3.09
N TRP A 21 -0.53 -8.73 -4.35
CA TRP A 21 -1.28 -8.13 -5.46
C TRP A 21 -2.78 -8.32 -5.28
N THR A 22 -3.22 -9.49 -4.83
CA THR A 22 -4.64 -9.76 -4.57
C THR A 22 -5.18 -8.87 -3.45
N CYS A 23 -4.42 -8.71 -2.35
CA CYS A 23 -4.79 -7.82 -1.26
C CYS A 23 -4.90 -6.36 -1.74
N TYR A 24 -3.94 -5.91 -2.54
CA TYR A 24 -3.95 -4.57 -3.13
C TYR A 24 -5.20 -4.31 -3.98
N GLU A 25 -5.55 -5.25 -4.88
CA GLU A 25 -6.70 -5.08 -5.77
C GLU A 25 -8.04 -5.08 -5.00
N VAL A 26 -8.14 -5.86 -3.92
CA VAL A 26 -9.30 -5.83 -3.02
C VAL A 26 -9.44 -4.46 -2.34
N GLU A 27 -8.36 -3.98 -1.72
CA GLU A 27 -8.40 -2.69 -1.01
C GLU A 27 -8.60 -1.51 -1.97
N LYS A 28 -8.04 -1.57 -3.18
CA LYS A 28 -8.28 -0.59 -4.24
C LYS A 28 -9.77 -0.50 -4.62
N LYS A 29 -10.44 -1.65 -4.79
CA LYS A 29 -11.89 -1.67 -5.06
C LYS A 29 -12.69 -1.05 -3.92
N ARG A 30 -12.33 -1.34 -2.66
CA ARG A 30 -12.96 -0.75 -1.47
C ARG A 30 -12.77 0.77 -1.42
N LEU A 31 -11.53 1.24 -1.64
CA LEU A 31 -11.18 2.65 -1.66
C LEU A 31 -11.92 3.41 -2.77
N ASN A 32 -12.04 2.83 -3.98
CA ASN A 32 -12.81 3.43 -5.07
C ASN A 32 -14.29 3.65 -4.70
N GLY A 33 -14.89 2.74 -3.92
CA GLY A 33 -16.23 2.92 -3.38
C GLY A 33 -16.30 4.09 -2.38
N LEU A 34 -15.32 4.17 -1.48
CA LEU A 34 -15.25 5.23 -0.47
C LEU A 34 -15.04 6.61 -1.09
N LEU A 35 -14.12 6.75 -2.05
CA LEU A 35 -13.78 8.01 -2.70
C LEU A 35 -14.97 8.66 -3.41
N LYS A 36 -15.93 7.88 -3.91
CA LYS A 36 -17.19 8.39 -4.50
C LYS A 36 -18.09 9.11 -3.50
N THR A 37 -17.87 8.90 -2.20
CA THR A 37 -18.73 9.42 -1.12
C THR A 37 -18.09 10.53 -0.30
N VAL A 38 -16.89 10.97 -0.71
CA VAL A 38 -16.07 11.97 -0.03
C VAL A 38 -16.35 13.33 -0.66
N ASP A 39 -16.47 14.37 0.17
CA ASP A 39 -16.79 15.73 -0.31
C ASP A 39 -15.54 16.49 -0.74
N ARG A 40 -14.42 16.24 -0.06
CA ARG A 40 -13.14 16.90 -0.31
C ARG A 40 -11.99 15.92 -0.18
N ILE A 41 -11.07 16.00 -1.13
CA ILE A 41 -9.83 15.22 -1.13
C ILE A 41 -8.68 16.21 -1.14
N SER A 42 -7.72 16.06 -0.22
CA SER A 42 -6.43 16.74 -0.31
C SER A 42 -5.33 15.72 -0.56
N ILE A 43 -4.45 16.05 -1.49
CA ILE A 43 -3.29 15.23 -1.84
C ILE A 43 -2.06 16.00 -1.40
N THR A 44 -1.27 15.40 -0.52
CA THR A 44 0.03 15.94 -0.13
C THR A 44 1.11 15.07 -0.75
N THR A 45 1.98 15.70 -1.53
CA THR A 45 3.14 15.03 -2.11
C THR A 45 4.36 15.37 -1.27
N ASP A 46 4.94 14.36 -0.64
CA ASP A 46 6.20 14.45 0.07
C ASP A 46 7.32 13.99 -0.87
N MET A 47 8.32 14.84 -1.05
CA MET A 47 9.45 14.57 -1.95
C MET A 47 10.74 14.59 -1.13
N TRP A 48 11.51 13.51 -1.19
CA TRP A 48 12.82 13.45 -0.56
C TRP A 48 13.87 12.92 -1.51
N LYS A 49 15.08 13.43 -1.39
CA LYS A 49 16.23 12.99 -2.17
C LYS A 49 17.20 12.25 -1.25
N SER A 50 17.49 10.98 -1.52
CA SER A 50 18.67 10.31 -0.96
C SER A 50 19.91 10.61 -1.81
N VAL A 51 21.07 10.12 -1.38
CA VAL A 51 22.34 10.29 -2.08
C VAL A 51 22.25 9.87 -3.55
N GLU A 52 21.47 8.82 -3.85
CA GLU A 52 21.40 8.21 -5.18
C GLU A 52 20.03 8.32 -5.85
N PHE A 53 18.94 8.49 -5.08
CA PHE A 53 17.59 8.38 -5.60
C PHE A 53 16.69 9.53 -5.15
N PHE A 54 15.81 9.97 -6.06
CA PHE A 54 14.70 10.85 -5.74
C PHE A 54 13.47 10.00 -5.43
N TYR A 55 12.86 10.24 -4.28
CA TYR A 55 11.67 9.54 -3.81
C TYR A 55 10.51 10.53 -3.73
N MET A 56 9.35 10.03 -4.08
CA MET A 56 8.11 10.78 -4.01
C MET A 56 7.05 9.88 -3.38
N THR A 57 6.43 10.37 -2.31
CA THR A 57 5.32 9.72 -1.62
C THR A 57 4.08 10.59 -1.74
N HIS A 58 2.97 9.99 -2.17
CA HIS A 58 1.68 10.67 -2.19
C HIS A 58 0.85 10.17 -1.00
N CYS A 59 0.42 11.10 -0.15
CA CYS A 59 -0.59 10.83 0.86
C CYS A 59 -1.91 11.45 0.42
N THR A 60 -2.98 10.66 0.47
CA THR A 60 -4.33 11.11 0.14
C THR A 60 -5.14 11.19 1.43
N ASN A 61 -5.70 12.37 1.69
CA ASN A 61 -6.56 12.64 2.83
C ASN A 61 -7.97 12.88 2.31
N ALA A 62 -8.92 12.09 2.80
CA ALA A 62 -10.32 12.17 2.43
C ALA A 62 -11.15 12.74 3.58
N TYR A 63 -11.99 13.74 3.29
CA TYR A 63 -12.85 14.41 4.26
C TYR A 63 -14.32 14.28 3.85
N LYS A 64 -15.17 13.87 4.80
CA LYS A 64 -16.61 13.79 4.63
C LYS A 64 -17.29 14.64 5.70
N THR A 65 -18.18 15.54 5.30
CA THR A 65 -18.93 16.39 6.23
C THR A 65 -19.80 15.54 7.16
N GLY A 66 -19.79 15.85 8.46
CA GLY A 66 -20.53 15.12 9.50
C GLY A 66 -19.83 13.88 10.09
N VAL A 67 -18.68 13.46 9.58
CA VAL A 67 -17.86 12.38 10.17
C VAL A 67 -16.38 12.73 10.03
N LEU A 68 -15.76 13.18 11.13
CA LEU A 68 -14.30 13.32 11.23
C LEU A 68 -13.64 11.93 11.25
N LYS A 69 -13.53 11.28 10.09
CA LYS A 69 -12.68 10.09 9.90
C LYS A 69 -11.58 10.46 8.91
N GLY A 70 -10.53 11.12 9.41
CA GLY A 70 -9.27 11.25 8.70
C GLY A 70 -8.66 9.87 8.54
N LYS A 71 -8.84 9.25 7.38
CA LYS A 71 -8.08 8.05 6.99
C LYS A 71 -6.96 8.52 6.07
N CYS A 72 -5.74 8.60 6.60
CA CYS A 72 -4.54 8.74 5.78
C CYS A 72 -4.30 7.40 5.07
N ALA A 73 -4.49 7.35 3.75
CA ALA A 73 -3.98 6.25 2.95
C ALA A 73 -2.57 6.63 2.49
N GLN A 74 -1.56 6.16 3.23
CA GLN A 74 -0.15 6.39 2.91
C GLN A 74 0.29 5.37 1.87
N PHE A 75 0.10 5.69 0.59
CA PHE A 75 0.64 4.88 -0.51
C PHE A 75 2.09 5.31 -0.75
N SER A 76 3.02 4.66 -0.05
CA SER A 76 4.43 4.82 -0.36
C SER A 76 4.77 4.01 -1.61
N TRP A 77 5.16 4.70 -2.68
CA TRP A 77 5.60 4.07 -3.94
C TRP A 77 6.84 3.19 -3.76
N THR A 78 7.61 3.38 -2.69
CA THR A 78 8.72 2.50 -2.32
C THR A 78 8.24 1.10 -1.93
N MET A 79 7.05 0.95 -1.33
CA MET A 79 6.45 -0.37 -1.08
C MET A 79 6.08 -1.05 -2.40
N LEU A 80 5.49 -0.33 -3.36
CA LEU A 80 5.15 -0.89 -4.67
C LEU A 80 6.39 -1.26 -5.51
N LEU A 81 7.44 -0.43 -5.48
CA LEU A 81 8.71 -0.72 -6.16
C LEU A 81 9.48 -1.88 -5.52
N THR A 82 9.54 -1.96 -4.18
CA THR A 82 10.12 -3.13 -3.49
C THR A 82 9.30 -4.39 -3.71
N MET A 83 7.97 -4.30 -3.80
CA MET A 83 7.09 -5.43 -4.13
C MET A 83 7.12 -5.83 -5.62
N MET A 84 7.43 -4.91 -6.53
CA MET A 84 7.64 -5.22 -7.95
C MET A 84 9.05 -5.78 -8.23
N GLN A 85 10.06 -5.39 -7.46
CA GLN A 85 11.45 -5.89 -7.55
C GLN A 85 11.72 -7.16 -6.70
N LEU A 86 10.78 -7.58 -5.84
CA LEU A 86 10.75 -8.90 -5.16
C LEU A 86 10.01 -9.97 -5.98
#